data_AF-A0A6I5WED9-F1
#
_entry.id   AF-A0A6I5WED9-F1
#
_cell.length_a   1.000
_cell.length_b   1.000
_cell.length_c   1.000
_cell.angle_alpha   90.00
_cell.angle_beta   90.00
_cell.angle_gamma   90.00
#
_symmetry.space_group_name_H-M   'P 1'
#
loop_
_entity.id
_entity.type
_entity.pdbx_description
1 polymer ?
#
loop_
_entity_poly.entity_id
_entity_poly.type
_entity_poly.pdbx_seq_one_letter_code
_entity_poly.pdbx_strand_id
1 'polypeptide(L)'
;MEAHESLDVLVPTGRRFGPVSGLAVHTATLPGTDVVLRAGVPVTTPERTCWDLAQWLRVEDAVALVDVLVRRQLVDPARLSERARRHTGERGWKRMLRVADLTDGGAESPPESRLRVRLVLAGLPAPATQFVVERDGAFVARLDLAWPQWKIAIEYDGIWHHDPEQLHRDRRRLNRLVGDDWIVLHLTSKRLATDFDGFLAEVRHAIRTRKR
;
A
#
# COMPACT_ATOMS: atom_id res chain seq x y z
N MET A 1 1.93 -24.13 -7.97
CA MET A 1 3.11 -23.79 -8.77
C MET A 1 3.67 -22.53 -8.16
N GLU A 2 4.64 -22.65 -7.25
CA GLU A 2 5.26 -21.50 -6.59
C GLU A 2 5.86 -20.62 -7.68
N ALA A 3 5.41 -19.37 -7.76
CA ALA A 3 6.07 -18.39 -8.59
C ALA A 3 7.48 -18.26 -8.00
N HIS A 4 8.51 -18.67 -8.75
CA HIS A 4 9.87 -18.27 -8.44
C HIS A 4 9.86 -16.74 -8.44
N GLU A 5 9.84 -16.15 -7.24
CA GLU A 5 9.96 -14.71 -7.05
C GLU A 5 11.34 -14.33 -7.60
N SER A 6 11.36 -13.82 -8.83
CA SER A 6 12.59 -13.36 -9.45
C SER A 6 13.17 -12.22 -8.64
N LEU A 7 14.48 -12.21 -8.44
CA LEU A 7 15.17 -11.13 -7.76
C LEU A 7 15.41 -9.98 -8.75
N ASP A 8 14.94 -8.78 -8.42
CA ASP A 8 15.24 -7.57 -9.20
C ASP A 8 16.71 -7.16 -9.01
N VAL A 9 17.42 -7.01 -10.12
CA VAL A 9 18.84 -6.59 -10.15
C VAL A 9 18.96 -5.36 -11.03
N LEU A 10 19.50 -4.28 -10.47
CA LEU A 10 19.82 -3.06 -11.22
C LEU A 10 21.26 -3.08 -11.70
N VAL A 11 21.44 -3.03 -13.01
CA VAL A 11 22.75 -2.98 -13.67
C VAL A 11 23.01 -1.54 -14.14
N PRO A 12 24.13 -0.90 -13.76
CA PRO A 12 24.49 0.42 -14.27
C PRO A 12 24.61 0.43 -15.80
N THR A 13 24.10 1.48 -16.44
CA THR A 13 24.27 1.71 -17.89
C THR A 13 25.74 1.60 -18.31
N GLY A 14 26.00 0.93 -19.44
CA GLY A 14 27.36 0.72 -19.96
C GLY A 14 28.07 -0.54 -19.43
N ARG A 15 27.47 -1.26 -18.46
CA ARG A 15 27.92 -2.59 -18.04
C ARG A 15 27.21 -3.66 -18.88
N ARG A 16 27.94 -4.70 -19.29
CA ARG A 16 27.34 -5.91 -19.88
C ARG A 16 26.94 -6.86 -18.75
N PHE A 17 25.68 -7.28 -18.75
CA PHE A 17 25.15 -8.30 -17.86
C PHE A 17 24.16 -9.15 -18.66
N GLY A 18 24.35 -10.47 -18.65
CA GLY A 18 23.52 -11.39 -19.42
C GLY A 18 22.22 -11.75 -18.69
N PRO A 19 21.25 -12.35 -19.39
CA PRO A 19 20.09 -12.93 -18.73
C PRO A 19 20.54 -14.08 -17.81
N VAL A 20 20.04 -14.09 -16.58
CA VAL A 20 20.29 -15.14 -15.59
C VAL A 20 18.94 -15.64 -15.08
N SER A 21 18.76 -16.97 -15.05
CA SER A 21 17.53 -17.57 -14.55
C SER A 21 17.27 -17.12 -13.11
N GLY A 22 16.04 -16.69 -12.82
CA GLY A 22 15.65 -16.18 -11.51
C GLY A 22 15.97 -14.70 -11.27
N LEU A 23 16.59 -13.98 -12.21
CA LEU A 23 16.82 -12.54 -12.10
C LEU A 23 15.95 -11.73 -13.05
N ALA A 24 15.32 -10.68 -12.53
CA ALA A 24 14.73 -9.61 -13.31
C ALA A 24 15.78 -8.49 -13.46
N VAL A 25 16.41 -8.42 -14.64
CA VAL A 25 17.52 -7.48 -14.87
C VAL A 25 16.98 -6.15 -15.39
N HIS A 26 17.26 -5.09 -14.65
CA HIS A 26 16.95 -3.70 -15.00
C HIS A 26 18.22 -2.92 -15.32
N THR A 27 18.13 -1.90 -16.17
CA THR A 27 19.28 -1.05 -16.51
C THR A 27 18.94 0.42 -16.31
N ALA A 28 19.78 1.15 -15.57
CA ALA A 28 19.63 2.58 -15.32
C ALA A 28 20.96 3.24 -14.96
N THR A 29 21.02 4.56 -15.06
CA THR A 29 22.11 5.34 -14.46
C THR A 29 22.04 5.16 -12.94
N LEU A 30 23.14 4.74 -12.32
CA LEU A 30 23.23 4.47 -10.88
C LEU A 30 24.44 5.19 -10.29
N PRO A 31 24.26 6.41 -9.74
CA PRO A 31 25.31 7.12 -9.02
C PRO A 31 25.78 6.34 -7.80
N GLY A 32 27.06 6.46 -7.43
CA GLY A 32 27.59 5.79 -6.23
C GLY A 32 26.90 6.20 -4.93
N THR A 33 26.30 7.41 -4.89
CA THR A 33 25.51 7.90 -3.75
C THR A 33 24.18 7.16 -3.57
N ASP A 34 23.71 6.46 -4.60
CA ASP A 34 22.49 5.64 -4.57
C ASP A 34 22.79 4.16 -4.25
N VAL A 35 24.04 3.84 -3.86
CA VAL A 35 24.49 2.48 -3.55
C VAL A 35 25.06 2.42 -2.13
N VAL A 36 24.67 1.39 -1.38
CA VAL A 36 25.20 1.09 -0.04
C VAL A 36 25.57 -0.39 0.04
N LEU A 37 26.48 -0.75 0.95
CA LEU A 37 26.82 -2.15 1.21
C LEU A 37 25.93 -2.72 2.32
N ARG A 38 25.39 -3.92 2.07
CA ARG A 38 24.69 -4.75 3.06
C ARG A 38 25.30 -6.15 3.03
N ALA A 39 25.89 -6.58 4.15
CA ALA A 39 26.60 -7.85 4.25
C ALA A 39 27.62 -8.09 3.11
N GLY A 40 28.33 -7.04 2.70
CA GLY A 40 29.32 -7.10 1.60
C GLY A 40 28.72 -7.05 0.19
N VAL A 41 27.39 -7.04 0.05
CA VAL A 41 26.70 -6.94 -1.24
C VAL A 41 26.28 -5.49 -1.50
N PRO A 42 26.60 -4.91 -2.68
CA PRO A 42 26.08 -3.60 -3.07
C PRO A 42 24.58 -3.68 -3.36
N VAL A 43 23.81 -2.83 -2.68
CA VAL A 43 22.36 -2.67 -2.84
C VAL A 43 22.01 -1.20 -3.03
N THR A 44 20.84 -0.90 -3.58
CA THR A 44 20.38 0.49 -3.71
C THR A 44 20.05 1.10 -2.35
N THR A 45 20.21 2.42 -2.21
CA THR A 45 19.67 3.16 -1.05
C THR A 45 18.15 3.01 -1.00
N PRO A 46 17.50 3.08 0.18
CA PRO A 46 16.04 2.99 0.26
C PRO A 46 15.30 3.97 -0.67
N GLU A 47 15.76 5.23 -0.76
CA GLU A 47 15.17 6.23 -1.65
C GLU A 47 15.37 5.88 -3.13
N ARG A 48 16.51 5.27 -3.48
CA ARG A 48 16.74 4.76 -4.83
C ARG A 48 15.84 3.56 -5.12
N THR A 49 15.71 2.62 -4.17
CA THR A 49 14.79 1.50 -4.30
C THR A 49 13.35 1.99 -4.56
N CYS A 50 12.86 2.99 -3.81
CA CYS A 50 11.55 3.59 -4.06
C CYS A 50 11.42 4.16 -5.47
N TRP A 51 12.44 4.88 -5.96
CA TRP A 51 12.48 5.40 -7.32
C TRP A 51 12.37 4.27 -8.34
N ASP A 52 13.20 3.24 -8.22
CA ASP A 52 13.21 2.13 -9.15
C ASP A 52 11.86 1.36 -9.15
N LEU A 53 11.29 1.08 -7.98
CA LEU A 53 9.96 0.45 -7.83
C LEU A 53 8.86 1.27 -8.48
N ALA A 54 8.88 2.59 -8.34
CA ALA A 54 7.92 3.48 -8.99
C ALA A 54 8.01 3.40 -10.53
N GLN A 55 9.15 2.96 -11.08
CA GLN A 55 9.33 2.82 -12.53
C GLN A 55 8.93 1.44 -13.04
N TRP A 56 9.19 0.39 -12.28
CA TRP A 56 9.02 -1.00 -12.72
C TRP A 56 7.62 -1.55 -12.44
N LEU A 57 6.97 -1.10 -11.37
CA LEU A 57 5.71 -1.69 -10.92
C LEU A 57 4.48 -0.85 -11.29
N ARG A 58 3.30 -1.44 -11.15
CA ARG A 58 2.05 -0.68 -11.09
C ARG A 58 2.07 0.22 -9.86
N VAL A 59 1.39 1.36 -9.92
CA VAL A 59 1.42 2.35 -8.83
C VAL A 59 1.00 1.77 -7.48
N GLU A 60 -0.02 0.93 -7.42
CA GLU A 60 -0.48 0.27 -6.19
C GLU A 60 0.54 -0.73 -5.61
N ASP A 61 1.30 -1.43 -6.46
CA ASP A 61 2.34 -2.36 -6.04
C ASP A 61 3.59 -1.61 -5.56
N ALA A 62 3.96 -0.52 -6.25
CA ALA A 62 5.02 0.37 -5.83
C ALA A 62 4.70 0.99 -4.46
N VAL A 63 3.50 1.56 -4.29
CA VAL A 63 3.07 2.14 -3.01
C VAL A 63 3.04 1.09 -1.91
N ALA A 64 2.56 -0.13 -2.17
CA ALA A 64 2.53 -1.20 -1.16
C ALA A 64 3.94 -1.55 -0.62
N LEU A 65 4.97 -1.53 -1.46
CA LEU A 65 6.35 -1.75 -1.02
C LEU A 65 6.95 -0.50 -0.35
N VAL A 66 6.64 0.69 -0.87
CA VAL A 66 7.11 1.95 -0.27
C VAL A 66 6.50 2.18 1.12
N ASP A 67 5.22 1.87 1.32
CA ASP A 67 4.55 1.92 2.63
C ASP A 67 5.27 1.03 3.65
N VAL A 68 5.76 -0.16 3.24
CA VAL A 68 6.59 -1.01 4.11
C VAL A 68 7.90 -0.34 4.50
N LEU A 69 8.58 0.33 3.57
CA LEU A 69 9.82 1.06 3.85
C LEU A 69 9.59 2.25 4.79
N VAL A 70 8.49 2.98 4.59
CA VAL A 70 8.09 4.11 5.42
C VAL A 70 7.72 3.66 6.83
N ARG A 71 6.91 2.60 6.96
CA ARG A 71 6.54 2.02 8.26
C ARG A 71 7.76 1.53 9.05
N ARG A 72 8.77 0.99 8.35
CA ARG A 72 10.06 0.61 8.94
C ARG A 72 11.01 1.79 9.19
N GLN A 73 10.56 3.03 8.95
CA GLN A 73 11.33 4.27 9.11
C GLN A 73 12.62 4.30 8.28
N LEU A 74 12.66 3.55 7.17
CA LEU A 74 13.80 3.53 6.24
C LEU A 74 13.74 4.69 5.25
N VAL A 75 12.55 5.26 5.06
CA VAL A 75 12.28 6.33 4.09
C VAL A 75 11.26 7.30 4.68
N ASP A 76 11.46 8.58 4.42
CA ASP A 76 10.50 9.64 4.69
C ASP A 76 9.72 9.99 3.39
N PRO A 77 8.38 9.88 3.35
CA PRO A 77 7.57 10.26 2.20
C PRO A 77 7.84 11.69 1.71
N ALA A 78 8.11 12.63 2.62
CA ALA A 78 8.40 14.02 2.24
C ALA A 78 9.70 14.11 1.41
N ARG A 79 10.71 13.33 1.78
CA ARG A 79 11.97 13.23 1.02
C ARG A 79 11.79 12.57 -0.34
N LEU A 80 10.87 11.62 -0.47
CA LEU A 80 10.52 11.02 -1.75
C LEU A 80 9.91 12.06 -2.70
N SER A 81 8.96 12.85 -2.21
CA SER A 81 8.35 13.94 -2.98
C SER A 81 9.37 15.02 -3.36
N GLU A 82 10.26 15.41 -2.43
CA GLU A 82 11.35 16.34 -2.72
C GLU A 82 12.32 15.78 -3.78
N ARG A 83 12.74 14.53 -3.64
CA ARG A 83 13.59 13.84 -4.63
C ARG A 83 12.93 13.82 -6.00
N ALA A 84 11.64 13.51 -6.09
CA ALA A 84 10.89 13.54 -7.34
C ALA A 84 10.87 14.92 -8.00
N ARG A 85 10.67 15.99 -7.21
CA ARG A 85 10.66 17.38 -7.70
C ARG A 85 12.05 17.87 -8.12
N ARG A 86 13.12 17.43 -7.46
CA ARG A 86 14.50 17.78 -7.88
C ARG A 86 14.88 17.22 -9.25
N HIS A 87 14.26 16.10 -9.65
CA HIS A 87 14.48 15.45 -10.95
C HIS A 87 13.35 15.79 -11.94
N THR A 88 12.65 16.93 -11.77
CA THR A 88 11.61 17.36 -12.71
C THR A 88 12.17 17.46 -14.13
N GLY A 89 11.46 16.84 -15.08
CA GLY A 89 11.87 16.72 -16.49
C GLY A 89 12.53 15.37 -16.82
N GLU A 90 13.05 14.65 -15.83
CA GLU A 90 13.71 13.36 -16.05
C GLU A 90 12.75 12.18 -16.22
N ARG A 91 13.15 11.16 -16.98
CA ARG A 91 12.32 9.97 -17.13
C ARG A 91 11.99 9.37 -15.77
N GLY A 92 10.69 9.31 -15.46
CA GLY A 92 10.18 8.66 -14.26
C GLY A 92 9.75 9.59 -13.14
N TRP A 93 10.12 10.89 -13.17
CA TRP A 93 9.84 11.84 -12.09
C TRP A 93 8.35 11.91 -11.71
N LYS A 94 7.44 11.92 -12.70
CA LYS A 94 5.99 11.95 -12.46
C LYS A 94 5.45 10.68 -11.80
N ARG A 95 6.05 9.52 -12.12
CA ARG A 95 5.64 8.24 -11.52
C ARG A 95 6.09 8.18 -10.07
N MET A 96 7.33 8.60 -9.79
CA MET A 96 7.83 8.72 -8.43
C MET A 96 7.00 9.71 -7.60
N LEU A 97 6.69 10.88 -8.15
CA LEU A 97 5.85 11.88 -7.47
C LEU A 97 4.47 11.29 -7.15
N ARG A 98 3.84 10.60 -8.11
CA ARG A 98 2.55 9.95 -7.90
C ARG A 98 2.60 8.87 -6.82
N VAL A 99 3.67 8.07 -6.76
CA VAL A 99 3.86 7.08 -5.68
C VAL A 99 3.98 7.80 -4.34
N ALA A 100 4.85 8.82 -4.25
CA ALA A 100 5.04 9.58 -3.02
C ALA A 100 3.76 10.27 -2.52
N ASP A 101 2.95 10.83 -3.42
CA ASP A 101 1.67 11.46 -3.10
C ASP A 101 0.60 10.45 -2.62
N LEU A 102 0.75 9.17 -2.98
CA LEU A 102 -0.15 8.09 -2.59
C LEU A 102 0.39 7.26 -1.41
N THR A 103 1.64 7.45 -1.02
CA THR A 103 2.26 6.73 0.09
C THR A 103 1.66 7.16 1.43
N ASP A 104 1.31 6.18 2.23
CA ASP A 104 0.82 6.34 3.60
C ASP A 104 1.32 5.14 4.41
N GLY A 105 2.27 5.39 5.31
CA GLY A 105 2.92 4.35 6.12
C GLY A 105 2.02 3.66 7.15
N GLY A 106 0.74 4.03 7.24
CA GLY A 106 -0.19 3.43 8.18
C GLY A 106 -0.74 2.06 7.76
N ALA A 107 -0.72 1.70 6.48
CA ALA A 107 -1.17 0.36 6.04
C ALA A 107 -0.24 -0.74 6.57
N GLU A 108 -0.80 -1.82 7.13
CA GLU A 108 -0.01 -2.86 7.81
C GLU A 108 0.34 -4.04 6.88
N SER A 109 -0.35 -4.14 5.75
CA SER A 109 -0.13 -5.17 4.74
C SER A 109 -0.13 -4.64 3.29
N PRO A 110 0.55 -5.33 2.35
CA PRO A 110 0.50 -4.96 0.94
C PRO A 110 -0.91 -4.94 0.33
N PRO A 111 -1.83 -5.88 0.64
CA PRO A 111 -3.21 -5.80 0.17
C PRO A 111 -3.98 -4.58 0.66
N GLU A 112 -3.83 -4.18 1.92
CA GLU A 112 -4.42 -2.93 2.44
C GLU A 112 -3.93 -1.70 1.67
N SER A 113 -2.61 -1.62 1.44
CA SER A 113 -1.99 -0.54 0.68
C SER A 113 -2.54 -0.46 -0.74
N ARG A 114 -2.63 -1.62 -1.42
CA ARG A 114 -3.22 -1.71 -2.77
C ARG A 114 -4.68 -1.29 -2.78
N LEU A 115 -5.48 -1.75 -1.82
CA LEU A 115 -6.89 -1.39 -1.70
C LEU A 115 -7.05 0.12 -1.52
N ARG A 116 -6.32 0.71 -0.58
CA ARG A 116 -6.29 2.16 -0.31
C ARG A 116 -5.98 2.95 -1.58
N VAL A 117 -4.92 2.58 -2.29
CA VAL A 117 -4.54 3.23 -3.55
C VAL A 117 -5.63 3.09 -4.60
N ARG A 118 -6.21 1.90 -4.79
CA ARG A 118 -7.28 1.69 -5.77
C ARG A 118 -8.52 2.54 -5.46
N LEU A 119 -8.89 2.70 -4.19
CA LEU A 119 -10.00 3.55 -3.77
C LEU A 119 -9.73 5.03 -4.11
N VAL A 120 -8.54 5.53 -3.79
CA VAL A 120 -8.14 6.92 -4.10
C VAL A 120 -8.09 7.16 -5.60
N LEU A 121 -7.51 6.22 -6.37
CA LEU A 121 -7.46 6.31 -7.83
C LEU A 121 -8.84 6.22 -8.49
N ALA A 122 -9.82 5.61 -7.82
CA ALA A 122 -11.23 5.60 -8.22
C ALA A 122 -11.98 6.89 -7.87
N GLY A 123 -11.29 7.92 -7.38
CA GLY A 123 -11.83 9.24 -7.06
C GLY A 123 -12.53 9.30 -5.69
N LEU A 124 -12.33 8.31 -4.82
CA LEU A 124 -12.79 8.42 -3.44
C LEU A 124 -11.84 9.30 -2.63
N PRO A 125 -12.35 10.02 -1.62
CA PRO A 125 -11.53 10.68 -0.61
C PRO A 125 -10.55 9.69 0.03
N ALA A 126 -9.35 10.14 0.36
CA ALA A 126 -8.37 9.28 1.04
C ALA A 126 -8.95 8.81 2.40
N PRO A 127 -9.02 7.49 2.65
CA PRO A 127 -9.38 6.97 3.96
C PRO A 127 -8.20 7.13 4.93
N ALA A 128 -8.49 7.27 6.22
CA ALA A 128 -7.53 7.10 7.29
C ALA A 128 -7.17 5.61 7.43
N THR A 129 -5.88 5.29 7.54
CA THR A 129 -5.39 3.94 7.80
C THR A 129 -5.38 3.64 9.30
N GLN A 130 -5.65 2.38 9.66
CA GLN A 130 -5.54 1.86 11.03
C GLN A 130 -6.25 2.73 12.08
N PHE A 131 -7.44 3.23 11.73
CA PHE A 131 -8.18 4.20 12.53
C PHE A 131 -8.71 3.57 13.82
N VAL A 132 -8.37 4.15 14.97
CA VAL A 132 -8.85 3.68 16.28
C VAL A 132 -10.21 4.31 16.61
N VAL A 133 -11.19 3.46 16.90
CA VAL A 133 -12.48 3.85 17.46
C VAL A 133 -12.41 3.72 18.98
N GLU A 134 -12.71 4.80 19.68
CA GLU A 134 -12.78 4.85 21.14
C GLU A 134 -14.18 5.26 21.59
N ARG A 135 -14.62 4.69 22.73
CA ARG A 135 -15.87 5.04 23.40
C ARG A 135 -15.57 5.29 24.87
N ASP A 136 -15.91 6.48 25.37
CA ASP A 136 -15.65 6.88 26.76
C ASP A 136 -14.18 6.69 27.20
N GLY A 137 -13.25 6.93 26.28
CA GLY A 137 -11.80 6.75 26.50
C GLY A 137 -11.32 5.30 26.46
N ALA A 138 -12.19 4.33 26.12
CA ALA A 138 -11.85 2.93 25.98
C ALA A 138 -11.77 2.50 24.51
N PHE A 139 -10.77 1.68 24.19
CA PHE A 139 -10.59 1.07 22.88
C PHE A 139 -11.79 0.18 22.49
N VAL A 140 -12.38 0.44 21.32
CA VAL A 140 -13.49 -0.35 20.78
C VAL A 140 -12.99 -1.31 19.70
N ALA A 141 -12.34 -0.74 18.68
CA ALA A 141 -11.81 -1.43 17.51
C ALA A 141 -10.75 -0.56 16.81
N ARG A 142 -9.91 -1.19 15.99
CA ARG A 142 -8.99 -0.53 15.06
C ARG A 142 -9.37 -0.95 13.65
N LEU A 143 -9.63 -0.02 12.76
CA LEU A 143 -10.18 -0.28 11.42
C LEU A 143 -9.10 -0.11 10.36
N ASP A 144 -8.97 -1.04 9.41
CA ASP A 144 -7.90 -0.99 8.40
C ASP A 144 -7.93 0.31 7.59
N LEU A 145 -9.10 0.66 7.07
CA LEU A 145 -9.37 1.91 6.36
C LEU A 145 -10.67 2.52 6.86
N ALA A 146 -10.70 3.83 7.08
CA ALA A 146 -11.89 4.51 7.58
C ALA A 146 -12.09 5.90 6.97
N TRP A 147 -13.35 6.30 6.85
CA TRP A 147 -13.78 7.69 6.73
C TRP A 147 -14.55 8.07 8.01
N PRO A 148 -13.86 8.53 9.07
CA PRO A 148 -14.47 8.79 10.37
C PRO A 148 -15.62 9.79 10.32
N GLN A 149 -15.51 10.80 9.46
CA GLN A 149 -16.54 11.82 9.25
C GLN A 149 -17.87 11.25 8.73
N TRP A 150 -17.85 10.06 8.13
CA TRP A 150 -19.03 9.36 7.65
C TRP A 150 -19.31 8.06 8.41
N LYS A 151 -18.48 7.71 9.41
CA LYS A 151 -18.51 6.43 10.12
C LYS A 151 -18.56 5.24 9.17
N ILE A 152 -17.73 5.27 8.13
CA ILE A 152 -17.59 4.16 7.17
C ILE A 152 -16.21 3.55 7.34
N ALA A 153 -16.15 2.24 7.43
CA ALA A 153 -14.92 1.46 7.53
C ALA A 153 -14.85 0.43 6.40
N ILE A 154 -13.63 0.09 6.00
CA ILE A 154 -13.34 -1.07 5.17
C ILE A 154 -12.34 -1.95 5.92
N GLU A 155 -12.66 -3.23 6.04
CA GLU A 155 -11.78 -4.27 6.57
C GLU A 155 -11.32 -5.16 5.42
N TYR A 156 -10.01 -5.38 5.30
CA TYR A 156 -9.48 -6.32 4.34
C TYR A 156 -9.43 -7.71 4.96
N ASP A 157 -10.36 -8.57 4.56
CA ASP A 157 -10.33 -9.95 4.97
C ASP A 157 -9.38 -10.72 4.05
N GLY A 158 -8.23 -11.09 4.58
CA GLY A 158 -7.29 -11.99 3.92
C GLY A 158 -7.87 -13.39 3.66
N ILE A 159 -7.02 -14.39 3.51
CA ILE A 159 -7.49 -15.78 3.44
C ILE A 159 -8.14 -16.11 4.79
N TRP A 160 -9.46 -16.24 4.78
CA TRP A 160 -10.23 -16.69 5.94
C TRP A 160 -9.70 -18.06 6.39
N HIS A 161 -9.08 -18.10 7.57
CA HIS A 161 -8.81 -19.37 8.23
C HIS A 161 -10.12 -19.84 8.88
N HIS A 162 -10.48 -21.12 8.70
CA HIS A 162 -11.64 -21.76 9.33
C HIS A 162 -11.42 -21.96 10.84
N ASP A 163 -10.94 -20.95 11.56
CA ASP A 163 -10.79 -20.94 13.00
C ASP A 163 -12.08 -20.37 13.65
N PRO A 164 -12.86 -21.19 14.38
CA PRO A 164 -14.05 -20.74 15.08
C PRO A 164 -13.78 -19.61 16.09
N GLU A 165 -12.61 -19.56 16.71
CA GLU A 165 -12.24 -18.51 17.67
C GLU A 165 -11.93 -17.18 16.98
N GLN A 166 -11.38 -17.22 15.77
CA GLN A 166 -11.23 -16.03 14.93
C GLN A 166 -12.61 -15.46 14.56
N LEU A 167 -13.53 -16.31 14.08
CA LEU A 167 -14.89 -15.90 13.74
C LEU A 167 -15.64 -15.29 14.94
N HIS A 168 -15.48 -15.87 16.14
CA HIS A 168 -16.09 -15.32 17.35
C HIS A 168 -15.52 -13.95 17.74
N ARG A 169 -14.19 -13.77 17.61
CA ARG A 169 -13.55 -12.46 17.84
C ARG A 169 -14.02 -11.42 16.83
N ASP A 170 -14.13 -11.77 15.56
CA ASP A 170 -14.60 -10.86 14.50
C ASP A 170 -16.06 -10.44 14.72
N ARG A 171 -16.94 -11.38 15.06
CA ARG A 171 -18.34 -11.07 15.43
C ARG A 171 -18.43 -10.16 16.65
N ARG A 172 -17.65 -10.42 17.70
CA ARG A 172 -17.61 -9.54 18.88
C ARG A 172 -17.13 -8.14 18.52
N ARG A 173 -16.12 -8.02 17.66
CA ARG A 173 -15.60 -6.73 17.17
C ARG A 173 -16.69 -5.97 16.39
N LEU A 174 -17.37 -6.63 15.45
CA LEU A 174 -18.45 -6.03 14.66
C LEU A 174 -19.61 -5.54 15.54
N ASN A 175 -20.02 -6.33 16.52
CA ASN A 175 -21.11 -5.95 17.43
C ASN A 175 -20.79 -4.68 18.22
N ARG A 176 -19.52 -4.43 18.58
CA ARG A 176 -19.16 -3.18 19.26
C ARG A 176 -19.32 -1.96 18.35
N LEU A 177 -18.94 -2.09 17.08
CA LEU A 177 -19.04 -1.03 16.07
C LEU A 177 -20.49 -0.69 15.70
N VAL A 178 -21.41 -1.66 15.79
CA VAL A 178 -22.86 -1.40 15.63
C VAL A 178 -23.34 -0.36 16.63
N GLY A 179 -22.89 -0.44 17.90
CA GLY A 179 -23.25 0.55 18.93
C GLY A 179 -22.75 1.96 18.66
N ASP A 180 -21.75 2.12 17.78
CA ASP A 180 -21.18 3.42 17.40
C ASP A 180 -21.68 3.90 16.04
N ASP A 181 -22.65 3.21 15.44
CA ASP A 181 -23.27 3.54 14.14
C ASP A 181 -22.24 3.56 12.98
N TRP A 182 -21.33 2.58 12.96
CA TRP A 182 -20.40 2.38 11.85
C TRP A 182 -20.99 1.47 10.77
N ILE A 183 -20.78 1.85 9.51
CA ILE A 183 -20.94 0.95 8.36
C ILE A 183 -19.58 0.31 8.08
N VAL A 184 -19.46 -0.99 8.34
CA VAL A 184 -18.22 -1.75 8.08
C VAL A 184 -18.42 -2.61 6.83
N LEU A 185 -17.63 -2.35 5.80
CA LEU A 185 -17.64 -3.11 4.55
C LEU A 185 -16.43 -4.05 4.53
N HIS A 186 -16.69 -5.34 4.37
CA HIS A 186 -15.64 -6.35 4.30
C HIS A 186 -15.24 -6.62 2.85
N LEU A 187 -13.94 -6.60 2.57
CA LEU A 187 -13.41 -6.96 1.25
C LEU A 187 -12.48 -8.16 1.34
N THR A 188 -12.92 -9.27 0.76
CA THR A 188 -12.08 -10.46 0.64
C THR A 188 -11.06 -10.32 -0.48
N SER A 189 -9.94 -11.04 -0.37
CA SER A 189 -8.94 -11.19 -1.44
C SER A 189 -9.56 -11.61 -2.80
N LYS A 190 -10.49 -12.58 -2.77
CA LYS A 190 -11.21 -13.04 -3.96
C LYS A 190 -12.01 -11.90 -4.60
N ARG A 191 -12.79 -11.17 -3.81
CA ARG A 191 -13.61 -10.07 -4.31
C ARG A 191 -12.76 -8.91 -4.82
N LEU A 192 -11.65 -8.59 -4.16
CA LEU A 192 -10.70 -7.59 -4.65
C LEU A 192 -10.16 -7.94 -6.06
N ALA A 193 -9.98 -9.23 -6.35
CA ALA A 193 -9.49 -9.71 -7.63
C ALA A 193 -10.60 -9.80 -8.70
N THR A 194 -11.83 -10.20 -8.33
CA THR A 194 -12.88 -10.54 -9.31
C THR A 194 -14.01 -9.52 -9.43
N ASP A 195 -14.27 -8.71 -8.42
CA ASP A 195 -15.42 -7.80 -8.33
C ASP A 195 -15.09 -6.54 -7.50
N PHE A 196 -14.03 -5.82 -7.90
CA PHE A 196 -13.71 -4.56 -7.25
C PHE A 196 -14.71 -3.45 -7.60
N ASP A 197 -15.26 -3.45 -8.82
CA ASP A 197 -16.19 -2.41 -9.25
C ASP A 197 -17.53 -2.50 -8.52
N GLY A 198 -18.03 -3.71 -8.25
CA GLY A 198 -19.21 -3.92 -7.40
C GLY A 198 -18.95 -3.46 -5.97
N PHE A 199 -17.80 -3.81 -5.40
CA PHE A 199 -17.41 -3.31 -4.07
C PHE A 199 -17.29 -1.77 -4.04
N LEU A 200 -16.68 -1.17 -5.06
CA LEU A 200 -16.57 0.29 -5.18
C LEU A 200 -17.95 0.97 -5.25
N ALA A 201 -18.93 0.35 -5.93
CA ALA A 201 -20.29 0.85 -5.97
C ALA A 201 -20.96 0.84 -4.59
N GLU A 202 -20.73 -0.19 -3.77
CA GLU A 202 -21.19 -0.28 -2.38
C GLU A 202 -20.57 0.83 -1.52
N VAL A 203 -19.25 1.03 -1.61
CA VAL A 203 -18.55 2.10 -0.88
C VAL A 203 -19.12 3.47 -1.26
N ARG A 204 -19.30 3.75 -2.56
CA ARG A 204 -19.92 5.00 -3.04
C ARG A 204 -21.36 5.16 -2.57
N HIS A 205 -22.12 4.07 -2.48
CA HIS A 205 -23.47 4.10 -1.94
C HIS A 205 -23.46 4.48 -0.45
N ALA A 206 -22.61 3.82 0.37
CA ALA A 206 -22.46 4.13 1.79
C ALA A 206 -22.09 5.60 2.02
N ILE A 207 -21.10 6.12 1.28
CA ILE A 207 -20.69 7.54 1.38
C ILE A 207 -21.82 8.49 1.02
N ARG A 208 -22.60 8.20 -0.04
CA ARG A 208 -23.74 9.04 -0.43
C ARG A 208 -24.84 9.06 0.62
N THR A 209 -25.09 7.93 1.28
CA THR A 209 -26.10 7.83 2.34
C THR A 209 -25.70 8.63 3.58
N ARG A 210 -24.41 8.69 3.91
CA ARG A 210 -23.87 9.41 5.09
C ARG A 210 -23.59 10.90 4.85
N LYS A 211 -23.55 11.35 3.59
CA LYS A 211 -23.39 12.77 3.21
C LYS A 211 -24.69 13.58 3.24
N ARG A 212 -25.84 12.90 3.32
CA ARG A 212 -27.15 13.52 3.44
C ARG A 212 -27.43 13.87 4.89
#